data_AF-A0AB38C6R2-F1
#
_entry.id   AF-A0AB38C6R2-F1
#
_cell.length_a   1.000
_cell.length_b   1.000
_cell.length_c   1.000
_cell.angle_alpha   90.00
_cell.angle_beta   90.00
_cell.angle_gamma   90.00
#
_symmetry.space_group_name_H-M   'P 1'
#
loop_
_entity.id
_entity.type
_entity.pdbx_description
1 polymer ?
#
loop_
_entity_poly.entity_id
_entity_poly.type
_entity_poly.pdbx_seq_one_letter_code
_entity_poly.pdbx_strand_id
1 'polypeptide(L)'
;MKDMEQLTELEIAVFQLRMGFALADRCVDWAVERLRLDQEGDDLEVVLLASARGVDEVLPLADVIIERYRGTQRLDQQFLAGKFIVELRAAYLAGRESVASLDAIFTRLYPALAYPDWLVMLSRNCEYATDVADFEQPFELEFDYIASLWAEAGDVGAFERLYDRERSNRQGVPC
;
A
#
# COMPACT_ATOMS: atom_id res chain seq x y z
N MET A 1 -15.23 -2.46 -13.99
CA MET A 1 -14.65 -3.13 -12.80
C MET A 1 -13.15 -3.37 -12.97
N LYS A 2 -12.66 -3.94 -14.10
CA LYS A 2 -11.22 -4.11 -14.36
C LYS A 2 -10.39 -2.82 -14.34
N ASP A 3 -10.93 -1.70 -14.82
CA ASP A 3 -10.20 -0.42 -14.82
C ASP A 3 -9.94 0.12 -13.40
N MET A 4 -10.77 -0.26 -12.42
CA MET A 4 -10.62 0.23 -11.06
C MET A 4 -9.49 -0.47 -10.28
N GLU A 5 -9.37 -1.78 -10.44
CA GLU A 5 -8.28 -2.56 -9.82
C GLU A 5 -6.94 -2.13 -10.40
N GLN A 6 -6.86 -1.97 -11.72
CA GLN A 6 -5.63 -1.53 -12.38
C GLN A 6 -5.18 -0.13 -11.95
N LEU A 7 -6.08 0.85 -11.80
CA LEU A 7 -5.67 2.16 -11.27
C LEU A 7 -5.17 2.08 -9.82
N THR A 8 -5.67 1.12 -9.03
CA THR A 8 -5.17 0.88 -7.67
C THR A 8 -3.73 0.33 -7.71
N GLU A 9 -3.39 -0.49 -8.71
CA GLU A 9 -2.01 -0.97 -8.91
C GLU A 9 -1.04 0.18 -9.20
N LEU A 10 -1.44 1.15 -10.04
CA LEU A 10 -0.63 2.34 -10.30
C LEU A 10 -0.47 3.21 -9.05
N GLU A 11 -1.57 3.45 -8.32
CA GLU A 11 -1.60 4.16 -7.04
C GLU A 11 -0.58 3.56 -6.03
N ILE A 12 -0.58 2.24 -5.87
CA ILE A 12 0.36 1.53 -4.99
C ILE A 12 1.79 1.61 -5.52
N ALA A 13 2.00 1.44 -6.83
CA ALA A 13 3.33 1.52 -7.43
C ALA A 13 3.96 2.91 -7.25
N VAL A 14 3.19 3.98 -7.42
CA VAL A 14 3.61 5.36 -7.13
C VAL A 14 3.96 5.54 -5.67
N PHE A 15 3.14 5.00 -4.76
CA PHE A 15 3.41 5.07 -3.33
C PHE A 15 4.73 4.38 -2.96
N GLN A 16 4.92 3.15 -3.43
CA GLN A 16 6.15 2.40 -3.19
C GLN A 16 7.37 3.10 -3.78
N LEU A 17 7.24 3.70 -4.97
CA LEU A 17 8.32 4.46 -5.61
C LEU A 17 8.71 5.68 -4.77
N ARG A 18 7.73 6.47 -4.31
CA ARG A 18 7.95 7.64 -3.43
C ARG A 18 8.62 7.27 -2.12
N MET A 19 8.26 6.11 -1.56
CA MET A 19 8.81 5.62 -0.29
C MET A 19 10.13 4.86 -0.45
N GLY A 20 10.59 4.64 -1.68
CA GLY A 20 11.81 3.89 -1.98
C GLY A 20 11.70 2.40 -1.62
N PHE A 21 10.53 1.81 -1.83
CA PHE A 21 10.26 0.37 -1.71
C PHE A 21 10.26 -0.35 -3.08
N ALA A 22 10.05 0.37 -4.17
CA ALA A 22 10.02 -0.19 -5.52
C ALA A 22 10.81 0.64 -6.52
N LEU A 23 11.15 0.02 -7.65
CA LEU A 23 11.71 0.69 -8.82
C LEU A 23 10.61 1.29 -9.69
N ALA A 24 10.98 2.26 -10.52
CA ALA A 24 10.08 2.96 -11.42
C ALA A 24 9.39 2.02 -12.43
N ASP A 25 10.04 0.91 -12.77
CA ASP A 25 9.61 -0.10 -13.73
C ASP A 25 8.18 -0.58 -13.49
N ARG A 26 7.71 -0.67 -12.25
CA ARG A 26 6.34 -1.12 -11.95
C ARG A 26 5.26 -0.17 -12.50
N CYS A 27 5.51 1.14 -12.49
CA CYS A 27 4.59 2.12 -13.09
C CYS A 27 4.64 2.07 -14.62
N VAL A 28 5.83 1.82 -15.18
CA VAL A 28 6.04 1.68 -16.63
C VAL A 28 5.35 0.42 -17.15
N ASP A 29 5.54 -0.72 -16.47
CA ASP A 29 4.90 -2.01 -16.80
C ASP A 29 3.38 -1.90 -16.79
N TRP A 30 2.83 -1.18 -15.81
CA TRP A 30 1.40 -0.87 -15.77
C TRP A 30 0.94 -0.14 -17.04
N ALA A 31 1.66 0.91 -17.44
CA ALA A 31 1.30 1.69 -18.63
C ALA A 31 1.45 0.87 -19.92
N VAL A 32 2.52 0.09 -20.04
CA VAL A 32 2.74 -0.83 -21.18
C VAL A 32 1.60 -1.83 -21.31
N GLU A 33 1.14 -2.41 -20.20
CA GLU A 33 0.02 -3.36 -20.22
C GLU A 33 -1.30 -2.68 -20.61
N ARG A 34 -1.57 -1.45 -20.15
CA ARG A 34 -2.76 -0.69 -20.57
C ARG A 34 -2.78 -0.43 -22.07
N LEU A 35 -1.63 -0.05 -22.65
CA LEU A 35 -1.49 0.15 -24.09
C LEU A 35 -1.65 -1.17 -24.86
N ARG A 36 -1.07 -2.26 -24.34
CA ARG A 36 -1.20 -3.60 -24.96
C ARG A 36 -2.64 -4.08 -25.04
N LEU A 37 -3.46 -3.71 -24.05
CA LEU A 37 -4.87 -4.08 -23.98
C LEU A 37 -5.80 -3.14 -24.77
N ASP A 38 -5.28 -2.07 -25.38
CA ASP A 38 -6.03 -1.04 -26.11
C ASP A 38 -7.15 -0.40 -25.27
N GLN A 39 -6.90 -0.25 -23.96
CA GLN A 39 -7.93 0.16 -22.99
C GLN A 39 -8.01 1.68 -22.78
N GLU A 40 -6.97 2.44 -23.16
CA GLU A 40 -6.86 3.89 -22.90
C GLU A 40 -6.79 4.74 -24.19
N GLY A 41 -6.80 4.12 -25.38
CA GLY A 41 -6.70 4.83 -26.65
C GLY A 41 -5.42 5.69 -26.74
N ASP A 42 -5.59 6.95 -27.15
CA ASP A 42 -4.51 7.94 -27.32
C ASP A 42 -4.20 8.76 -26.04
N ASP A 43 -4.41 8.20 -24.84
CA ASP A 43 -4.01 8.91 -23.60
C ASP A 43 -2.48 9.15 -23.62
N LEU A 44 -2.13 10.41 -23.87
CA LEU A 44 -0.74 10.83 -24.06
C LEU A 44 0.08 10.57 -22.81
N GLU A 45 -0.47 10.78 -21.63
CA GLU A 45 0.24 10.57 -20.37
C GLU A 45 0.50 9.08 -20.12
N VAL A 46 -0.44 8.19 -20.49
CA VAL A 46 -0.20 6.74 -20.45
C VAL A 46 0.89 6.34 -21.45
N VAL A 47 0.89 6.90 -22.66
CA VAL A 47 1.93 6.66 -23.67
C VAL A 47 3.30 7.14 -23.18
N LEU A 48 3.37 8.34 -22.61
CA LEU A 48 4.59 8.90 -22.06
C LEU A 48 5.10 8.07 -20.89
N LEU A 49 4.22 7.64 -19.98
CA LEU A 49 4.58 6.82 -18.83
C LEU A 49 5.18 5.47 -19.26
N ALA A 50 4.66 4.85 -20.31
CA ALA A 50 5.21 3.61 -20.86
C ALA A 50 6.64 3.76 -21.43
N SER A 51 7.08 4.99 -21.70
CA SER A 51 8.42 5.32 -22.21
C SER A 51 9.34 6.00 -21.18
N ALA A 52 8.79 6.35 -20.01
CA ALA A 52 9.47 7.13 -18.99
C ALA A 52 10.67 6.39 -18.40
N ARG A 53 11.71 7.15 -18.03
CA ARG A 53 12.94 6.62 -17.44
C ARG A 53 13.21 7.22 -16.09
N GLY A 54 13.16 6.35 -15.08
CA GLY A 54 13.49 6.72 -13.71
C GLY A 54 12.40 7.54 -13.02
N VAL A 55 12.69 7.90 -11.77
CA VAL A 55 11.69 8.42 -10.82
C VAL A 55 11.15 9.79 -11.22
N ASP A 56 12.04 10.67 -11.72
CA ASP A 56 11.71 12.07 -12.01
C ASP A 56 10.74 12.23 -13.20
N GLU A 57 10.73 11.27 -14.12
CA GLU A 57 9.78 11.23 -15.23
C GLU A 57 8.50 10.46 -14.85
N VAL A 58 8.64 9.36 -14.13
CA VAL A 58 7.51 8.47 -13.78
C VAL A 58 6.53 9.13 -12.83
N LEU A 59 7.01 9.76 -11.74
CA LEU A 59 6.11 10.27 -10.71
C LEU A 59 5.16 11.36 -11.22
N PRO A 60 5.62 12.40 -11.93
CA PRO A 60 4.71 13.44 -12.44
C PRO A 60 3.66 12.90 -13.41
N LEU A 61 4.04 11.96 -14.29
CA LEU A 61 3.11 11.35 -15.25
C LEU A 61 2.05 10.49 -14.55
N ALA A 62 2.48 9.64 -13.62
CA ALA A 62 1.57 8.79 -12.88
C ALA A 62 0.60 9.60 -12.01
N ASP A 63 1.06 10.70 -11.41
CA ASP A 63 0.20 11.61 -10.63
C ASP A 63 -0.90 12.24 -11.49
N VAL A 64 -0.56 12.73 -12.68
CA VAL A 64 -1.54 13.31 -13.61
C VAL A 64 -2.59 12.28 -14.03
N ILE A 65 -2.17 11.03 -14.29
CA ILE A 65 -3.09 9.94 -14.62
C ILE A 65 -4.01 9.66 -13.42
N ILE A 66 -3.47 9.44 -12.23
CA ILE A 66 -4.28 9.15 -11.03
C ILE A 66 -5.26 10.30 -10.76
N GLU A 67 -4.81 11.55 -10.80
CA GLU A 67 -5.67 12.71 -10.59
C GLU A 67 -6.81 12.77 -11.61
N ARG A 68 -6.52 12.55 -12.90
CA ARG A 68 -7.51 12.55 -13.98
C ARG A 68 -8.60 11.51 -13.79
N TYR A 69 -8.21 10.28 -13.48
CA TYR A 69 -9.14 9.14 -13.43
C TYR A 69 -9.80 8.97 -12.06
N ARG A 70 -9.18 9.46 -10.98
CA ARG A 70 -9.59 9.15 -9.59
C ARG A 70 -9.73 10.38 -8.69
N GLY A 71 -9.23 11.53 -9.11
CA GLY A 71 -9.24 12.78 -8.34
C GLY A 71 -8.10 12.86 -7.32
N THR A 72 -7.79 14.07 -6.87
CA THR A 72 -6.66 14.37 -5.96
C THR A 72 -6.72 13.70 -4.59
N GLN A 73 -7.93 13.40 -4.10
CA GLN A 73 -8.14 12.73 -2.81
C GLN A 73 -7.49 11.33 -2.75
N ARG A 74 -7.22 10.73 -3.90
CA ARG A 74 -6.61 9.40 -4.02
C ARG A 74 -5.10 9.39 -3.89
N LEU A 75 -4.49 10.57 -3.86
CA LEU A 75 -3.07 10.77 -3.56
C LEU A 75 -2.80 10.93 -2.05
N ASP A 76 -3.82 10.78 -1.19
CA ASP A 76 -3.64 10.78 0.26
C ASP A 76 -2.69 9.63 0.66
N GLN A 77 -1.58 9.98 1.32
CA GLN A 77 -0.53 9.03 1.66
C GLN A 77 -0.99 7.94 2.62
N GLN A 78 -1.92 8.23 3.53
CA GLN A 78 -2.45 7.21 4.44
C GLN A 78 -3.33 6.21 3.71
N PHE A 79 -4.17 6.69 2.77
CA PHE A 79 -4.98 5.79 1.94
C PHE A 79 -4.10 4.85 1.10
N LEU A 80 -3.09 5.40 0.44
CA LEU A 80 -2.15 4.62 -0.38
C LEU A 80 -1.34 3.63 0.47
N ALA A 81 -0.88 4.06 1.66
CA ALA A 81 -0.24 3.17 2.61
C ALA A 81 -1.16 2.01 3.01
N GLY A 82 -2.43 2.30 3.30
CA GLY A 82 -3.44 1.29 3.60
C GLY A 82 -3.58 0.23 2.50
N LYS A 83 -3.64 0.65 1.23
CA LYS A 83 -3.66 -0.28 0.10
C LYS A 83 -2.36 -1.08 -0.03
N PHE A 84 -1.22 -0.47 0.26
CA PHE A 84 0.05 -1.18 0.32
C PHE A 84 0.09 -2.24 1.44
N ILE A 85 -0.50 -1.98 2.61
CA ILE A 85 -0.64 -2.98 3.69
C ILE A 85 -1.42 -4.22 3.20
N VAL A 86 -2.47 -4.03 2.40
CA VAL A 86 -3.23 -5.14 1.80
C VAL A 86 -2.34 -5.99 0.88
N GLU A 87 -1.53 -5.34 0.04
CA GLU A 87 -0.59 -6.04 -0.84
C GLU A 87 0.49 -6.78 -0.05
N LEU A 88 1.06 -6.16 0.98
CA LEU A 88 2.04 -6.79 1.87
C LEU A 88 1.46 -8.02 2.55
N ARG A 89 0.20 -7.98 2.96
CA ARG A 89 -0.45 -9.14 3.55
C ARG A 89 -0.58 -10.28 2.55
N ALA A 90 -0.99 -9.99 1.32
CA ALA A 90 -1.06 -11.00 0.27
C ALA A 90 0.32 -11.57 -0.06
N ALA A 91 1.37 -10.73 -0.06
CA ALA A 91 2.75 -11.18 -0.28
C ALA A 91 3.27 -12.05 0.87
N TYR A 92 2.95 -11.69 2.12
CA TYR A 92 3.27 -12.46 3.32
C TYR A 92 2.61 -13.83 3.33
N LEU A 93 1.30 -13.90 3.06
CA LEU A 93 0.57 -15.18 2.95
C LEU A 93 1.09 -16.07 1.80
N ALA A 94 1.65 -15.46 0.75
CA ALA A 94 2.29 -16.17 -0.35
C ALA A 94 3.76 -16.55 -0.06
N GLY A 95 4.29 -16.23 1.11
CA GLY A 95 5.69 -16.49 1.51
C GLY A 95 6.72 -15.63 0.79
N ARG A 96 6.29 -14.53 0.13
CA ARG A 96 7.20 -13.57 -0.53
C ARG A 96 7.74 -12.52 0.44
N GLU A 97 6.97 -12.22 1.48
CA GLU A 97 7.40 -11.41 2.62
C GLU A 97 7.52 -12.29 3.87
N SER A 98 8.41 -11.90 4.76
CA SER A 98 8.64 -12.52 6.07
C SER A 98 8.38 -11.51 7.17
N VAL A 99 8.22 -11.94 8.41
CA VAL A 99 8.08 -11.02 9.56
C VAL A 99 9.24 -10.02 9.61
N ALA A 100 10.47 -10.48 9.37
CA ALA A 100 11.65 -9.61 9.36
C ALA A 100 11.65 -8.56 8.23
N SER A 101 11.18 -8.92 7.03
CA SER A 101 11.10 -7.94 5.93
C SER A 101 9.95 -6.96 6.14
N LEU A 102 8.83 -7.41 6.71
CA LEU A 102 7.71 -6.57 7.10
C LEU A 102 8.08 -5.59 8.21
N ASP A 103 8.80 -6.01 9.24
CA ASP A 103 9.30 -5.13 10.30
C ASP A 103 10.15 -3.99 9.73
N ALA A 104 11.09 -4.31 8.83
CA ALA A 104 11.90 -3.30 8.16
C ALA A 104 11.07 -2.29 7.35
N ILE A 105 9.98 -2.76 6.71
CA ILE A 105 9.04 -1.91 5.97
C ILE A 105 8.23 -1.04 6.93
N PHE A 106 7.61 -1.63 7.96
CA PHE A 106 6.77 -0.92 8.93
C PHE A 106 7.57 0.11 9.73
N THR A 107 8.79 -0.22 10.15
CA THR A 107 9.72 0.70 10.82
C THR A 107 10.02 1.95 9.98
N ARG A 108 10.11 1.81 8.65
CA ARG A 108 10.28 2.96 7.74
C ARG A 108 8.97 3.71 7.50
N LEU A 109 7.87 2.97 7.34
CA LEU A 109 6.57 3.51 6.97
C LEU A 109 5.94 4.34 8.10
N TYR A 110 6.06 3.88 9.34
CA TYR A 110 5.42 4.48 10.50
C TYR A 110 5.79 5.96 10.73
N PRO A 111 7.07 6.37 10.77
CA PRO A 111 7.43 7.78 10.87
C PRO A 111 7.15 8.56 9.58
N ALA A 112 7.25 7.93 8.40
CA ALA A 112 6.97 8.58 7.12
C ALA A 112 5.50 9.01 6.99
N LEU A 113 4.58 8.31 7.67
CA LEU A 113 3.16 8.65 7.74
C LEU A 113 2.79 9.52 8.94
N ALA A 114 3.77 10.10 9.65
CA ALA A 114 3.57 10.88 10.86
C ALA A 114 2.87 10.11 12.01
N TYR A 115 3.24 8.84 12.19
CA TYR A 115 2.82 7.99 13.31
C TYR A 115 1.29 7.79 13.42
N PRO A 116 0.64 7.23 12.37
CA PRO A 116 -0.81 7.03 12.43
C PRO A 116 -1.19 5.97 13.45
N ASP A 117 -2.23 6.25 14.24
CA ASP A 117 -2.68 5.39 15.35
C ASP A 117 -2.91 3.93 14.92
N TRP A 118 -3.43 3.72 13.71
CA TRP A 118 -3.77 2.39 13.20
C TRP A 118 -2.56 1.50 12.88
N LEU A 119 -1.36 2.08 12.73
CA LEU A 119 -0.14 1.34 12.40
C LEU A 119 0.70 1.01 13.64
N VAL A 120 0.35 1.59 14.80
CA VAL A 120 1.10 1.43 16.07
C VAL A 120 1.21 -0.03 16.46
N MET A 121 0.07 -0.70 16.62
CA MET A 121 0.01 -2.06 17.14
C MET A 121 0.54 -3.07 16.13
N LEU A 122 0.24 -2.87 14.85
CA LEU A 122 0.78 -3.68 13.77
C LEU A 122 2.31 -3.65 13.75
N SER A 123 2.91 -2.44 13.80
CA SER A 123 4.37 -2.29 13.78
C SER A 123 5.00 -2.91 15.03
N ARG A 124 4.47 -2.59 16.21
CA ARG A 124 4.97 -3.12 17.49
C ARG A 124 4.90 -4.65 17.55
N ASN A 125 3.76 -5.23 17.16
CA ASN A 125 3.61 -6.68 17.20
C ASN A 125 4.51 -7.37 16.17
N CYS A 126 4.70 -6.75 15.00
CA CYS A 126 5.61 -7.26 13.97
C CYS A 126 7.07 -7.26 14.46
N GLU A 127 7.52 -6.15 15.06
CA GLU A 127 8.85 -6.03 15.68
C GLU A 127 9.08 -7.16 16.69
N TYR A 128 8.19 -7.37 17.65
CA TYR A 128 8.34 -8.44 18.64
C TYR A 128 8.21 -9.84 18.03
N ALA A 129 7.43 -10.03 16.98
CA ALA A 129 7.31 -11.33 16.33
C ALA A 129 8.61 -11.74 15.61
N THR A 130 9.59 -10.85 15.46
CA THR A 130 10.91 -11.21 14.91
C THR A 130 11.75 -12.07 15.87
N ASP A 131 11.55 -11.92 17.18
CA ASP A 131 12.41 -12.50 18.22
C ASP A 131 11.65 -13.09 19.43
N VAL A 132 10.35 -12.84 19.56
CA VAL A 132 9.47 -13.35 20.63
C VAL A 132 8.30 -14.13 20.03
N ALA A 133 8.36 -15.46 20.13
CA ALA A 133 7.36 -16.37 19.55
C ALA A 133 5.92 -16.09 20.03
N ASP A 134 5.74 -15.64 21.27
CA ASP A 134 4.43 -15.29 21.83
C ASP A 134 3.74 -14.12 21.10
N PHE A 135 4.48 -13.37 20.28
CA PHE A 135 3.96 -12.28 19.45
C PHE A 135 3.58 -12.70 18.03
N GLU A 136 3.88 -13.93 17.58
CA GLU A 136 3.47 -14.40 16.25
C GLU A 136 1.94 -14.28 16.07
N GLN A 137 1.16 -14.84 16.99
CA GLN A 137 -0.30 -14.78 16.89
C GLN A 137 -0.86 -13.34 17.04
N PRO A 138 -0.44 -12.53 18.04
CA PRO A 138 -0.73 -11.10 18.09
C PRO A 138 -0.48 -10.33 16.79
N PHE A 139 0.65 -10.58 16.13
CA PHE A 139 0.99 -9.97 14.86
C PHE A 139 0.02 -10.41 13.75
N GLU A 140 -0.21 -11.72 13.59
CA GLU A 140 -1.09 -12.27 12.56
C GLU A 140 -2.52 -11.73 12.67
N LEU A 141 -3.05 -11.63 13.90
CA LEU A 141 -4.40 -11.12 14.16
C LEU A 141 -4.55 -9.62 13.83
N GLU A 142 -3.55 -8.81 14.20
CA GLU A 142 -3.54 -7.38 13.91
C GLU A 142 -3.34 -7.13 12.42
N PHE A 143 -2.46 -7.90 11.75
CA PHE A 143 -2.22 -7.75 10.33
C PHE A 143 -3.45 -8.12 9.50
N ASP A 144 -4.14 -9.21 9.85
CA ASP A 144 -5.44 -9.56 9.26
C ASP A 144 -6.49 -8.48 9.49
N TYR A 145 -6.58 -7.94 10.72
CA TYR A 145 -7.55 -6.92 11.06
C TYR A 145 -7.35 -5.64 10.25
N ILE A 146 -6.15 -5.07 10.28
CA ILE A 146 -5.83 -3.80 9.59
C ILE A 146 -5.95 -3.96 8.07
N ALA A 147 -5.42 -5.06 7.51
CA ALA A 147 -5.51 -5.29 6.06
C ALA A 147 -6.95 -5.50 5.60
N SER A 148 -7.78 -6.21 6.37
CA SER A 148 -9.20 -6.40 6.04
C SER A 148 -9.96 -5.07 6.02
N LEU A 149 -9.71 -4.19 6.99
CA LEU A 149 -10.31 -2.85 7.01
C LEU A 149 -9.89 -2.00 5.81
N TRP A 150 -8.60 -2.00 5.48
CA TRP A 150 -8.10 -1.25 4.33
C TRP A 150 -8.55 -1.83 3.00
N ALA A 151 -8.78 -3.14 2.90
CA ALA A 151 -9.33 -3.76 1.70
C ALA A 151 -10.72 -3.20 1.37
N GLU A 152 -11.57 -3.03 2.40
CA GLU A 152 -12.93 -2.51 2.25
C GLU A 152 -13.00 -0.97 2.13
N ALA A 153 -12.07 -0.25 2.78
CA ALA A 153 -12.10 1.20 2.81
C ALA A 153 -11.86 1.85 1.43
N GLY A 154 -12.75 2.77 1.05
CA GLY A 154 -12.64 3.56 -0.18
C GLY A 154 -11.86 4.87 -0.03
N ASP A 155 -11.65 5.31 1.22
CA ASP A 155 -10.91 6.51 1.63
C ASP A 155 -10.51 6.38 3.12
N VAL A 156 -9.71 7.33 3.63
CA VAL A 156 -9.25 7.34 5.04
C VAL A 156 -10.42 7.46 6.02
N GLY A 157 -11.43 8.30 5.75
CA GLY A 157 -12.57 8.47 6.64
C GLY A 157 -13.45 7.21 6.75
N ALA A 158 -13.54 6.41 5.68
CA ALA A 158 -14.20 5.11 5.69
C ALA A 158 -13.45 4.12 6.58
N PHE A 159 -12.13 4.10 6.52
CA PHE A 159 -11.29 3.30 7.41
C PHE A 159 -11.48 3.73 8.87
N GLU A 160 -11.35 5.03 9.17
CA GLU A 160 -11.46 5.58 10.53
C GLU A 160 -12.81 5.27 11.20
N ARG A 161 -13.90 5.19 10.43
CA ARG A 161 -15.22 4.79 10.95
C ARG A 161 -15.30 3.33 11.37
N LEU A 162 -14.48 2.46 10.80
CA LEU A 162 -14.47 1.02 11.06
C LEU A 162 -13.36 0.61 12.04
N TYR A 163 -12.30 1.42 12.14
CA TYR A 163 -11.17 1.17 13.01
C TYR A 163 -11.57 1.29 14.49
N ASP A 164 -11.29 0.22 15.24
CA ASP A 164 -11.52 0.10 16.68
C ASP A 164 -10.16 -0.02 17.37
N ARG A 165 -9.72 1.10 17.95
CA ARG A 165 -8.46 1.19 18.70
C ARG A 165 -8.43 0.26 19.91
N GLU A 166 -9.55 0.05 20.60
CA GLU A 166 -9.60 -0.83 21.76
C GLU A 166 -9.40 -2.28 21.35
N ARG A 167 -10.00 -2.69 20.22
CA ARG A 167 -9.73 -4.00 19.60
C ARG A 167 -8.27 -4.16 19.24
N SER A 168 -7.67 -3.20 18.53
CA SER A 168 -6.26 -3.24 18.12
C SER A 168 -5.32 -3.35 19.34
N ASN A 169 -5.58 -2.58 20.40
CA ASN A 169 -4.81 -2.67 21.65
C ASN A 169 -4.92 -4.05 22.33
N ARG A 170 -6.10 -4.69 22.32
CA ARG A 170 -6.30 -6.04 22.89
C ARG A 170 -5.50 -7.11 22.14
N GLN A 171 -5.25 -6.90 20.85
CA GLN A 171 -4.43 -7.82 20.05
C GLN A 171 -2.92 -7.69 20.35
N GLY A 172 -2.49 -6.72 21.15
CA GLY A 172 -1.09 -6.51 21.55
C GLY A 172 -0.64 -7.18 22.84
N VAL A 173 -1.48 -8.02 23.43
CA VAL A 173 -1.20 -8.76 24.67
C VAL A 173 -1.15 -10.24 24.33
N PRO A 174 0.02 -10.90 24.46
CA PRO A 174 0.11 -12.35 24.35
C PRO A 174 -0.77 -13.02 25.40
N CYS A 175 -1.51 -14.05 25.01
CA CYS A 175 -2.37 -14.84 25.90
C CYS A 175 -1.57 -15.75 26.83
#